data_AF-Q0URJ8-F1
#
_entry.id   AF-Q0URJ8-F1
#
_cell.length_a   1.000
_cell.length_b   1.000
_cell.length_c   1.000
_cell.angle_alpha   90.00
_cell.angle_beta   90.00
_cell.angle_gamma   90.00
#
_symmetry.space_group_name_H-M   'P 1'
#
loop_
_entity.id
_entity.type
_entity.pdbx_description
1 polymer ?
#
loop_
_entity_poly.entity_id
_entity_poly.type
_entity_poly.pdbx_seq_one_letter_code
_entity_poly.pdbx_strand_id
1 'polypeptide(L)'
;MDMSALTIYNLPPQSPKFDGVGIFYITFCAVWTVIIVAGMVFCWMNRQLPILKVRGLGLSFASVIFLHLYWILSQIVYPVGVTMRVLVAYDIQYFVMGTWFPLGIALFHAANLRLLHVAELQKRFTHPALIRKGGNNGANSSWVSRIRSLKYDTKVLVFIGIGITVQIRDLYIGWEWWPSVVWQFVWTWGVAPSLIWRAWNIRDTMGWRTQTIGACLSGIQLHTMVLEGFLIFVPAYQVIKLWQTNRKVIYSNDKWETSSQSTTIRVNGGDKGSTFELVEKDQVLRYASNGYNGDRLLTMTALNRVLHEHPEPLQEFSAYNDFSGENIAFLTRVAKWKVTWSRDLSLDQEQRADMYNAALKIYIDFISPRDAEFPLNLASAQLKDLEAVFEASARKVCGKARVDPTLPFAFEMPFTFDVPVSRENDDEEAILESRYTGDISRQFGINVFDQALNHVKNLVLTNTWPKFVKEIRRRRSIDSDRSGMTDSSAETAVSRVTRFVKSLT
;
A
#
# COMPACT_ATOMS: atom_id res chain seq x y z
N MET A 1 -56.35 -32.46 -11.65
CA MET A 1 -55.15 -32.82 -10.86
C MET A 1 -55.59 -33.02 -9.44
N ASP A 2 -55.16 -34.09 -8.80
CA ASP A 2 -55.46 -34.33 -7.39
C ASP A 2 -54.55 -33.44 -6.53
N MET A 3 -55.14 -32.45 -5.86
CA MET A 3 -54.42 -31.49 -5.02
C MET A 3 -53.76 -32.15 -3.81
N SER A 4 -54.19 -33.36 -3.42
CA SER A 4 -53.63 -34.11 -2.30
C SER A 4 -52.26 -34.74 -2.60
N ALA A 5 -51.87 -34.87 -3.87
CA ALA A 5 -50.60 -35.46 -4.30
C ALA A 5 -49.47 -34.43 -4.55
N LEU A 6 -49.76 -33.13 -4.40
CA LEU A 6 -48.82 -32.06 -4.73
C LEU A 6 -47.84 -31.80 -3.56
N THR A 7 -46.69 -32.47 -3.59
CA THR A 7 -45.58 -32.23 -2.64
C THR A 7 -44.54 -31.28 -3.22
N ILE A 8 -43.69 -30.68 -2.36
CA ILE A 8 -42.58 -29.81 -2.78
C ILE A 8 -41.60 -30.49 -3.75
N TYR A 9 -41.51 -31.82 -3.71
CA TYR A 9 -40.69 -32.65 -4.59
C TYR A 9 -41.26 -32.76 -6.01
N ASN A 10 -42.59 -32.65 -6.15
CA ASN A 10 -43.33 -32.88 -7.39
C ASN A 10 -43.94 -31.60 -7.99
N LEU A 11 -43.67 -30.43 -7.40
CA LEU A 11 -44.17 -29.15 -7.92
C LEU A 11 -43.61 -28.89 -9.34
N PRO A 12 -44.46 -28.68 -10.36
CA PRO A 12 -44.00 -28.39 -11.71
C PRO A 12 -43.37 -26.98 -11.80
N PRO A 13 -42.32 -26.79 -12.62
CA PRO A 13 -41.79 -25.46 -12.92
C PRO A 13 -42.86 -24.53 -13.51
N GLN A 14 -42.77 -23.25 -13.21
CA GLN A 14 -43.66 -22.20 -13.71
C GLN A 14 -42.95 -21.30 -14.73
N SER A 15 -43.72 -20.51 -15.48
CA SER A 15 -43.16 -19.48 -16.34
C SER A 15 -42.42 -18.40 -15.52
N PRO A 16 -41.39 -17.72 -16.08
CA PRO A 16 -40.70 -16.64 -15.40
C PRO A 16 -41.66 -15.53 -14.94
N LYS A 17 -41.39 -14.94 -13.78
CA LYS A 17 -42.15 -13.80 -13.26
C LYS A 17 -41.51 -12.50 -13.76
N PHE A 18 -41.97 -12.03 -14.91
CA PHE A 18 -41.62 -10.71 -15.48
C PHE A 18 -42.74 -9.69 -15.26
N ASP A 19 -43.32 -9.69 -14.07
CA ASP A 19 -44.16 -8.59 -13.60
C ASP A 19 -43.29 -7.37 -13.20
N GLY A 20 -43.92 -6.29 -12.71
CA GLY A 20 -43.19 -5.09 -12.33
C GLY A 20 -42.10 -5.32 -11.26
N VAL A 21 -42.29 -6.31 -10.39
CA VAL A 21 -41.31 -6.69 -9.35
C VAL A 21 -40.13 -7.45 -9.99
N GLY A 22 -40.40 -8.42 -10.86
CA GLY A 22 -39.35 -9.13 -11.60
C GLY A 22 -38.52 -8.21 -12.50
N ILE A 23 -39.16 -7.28 -13.20
CA ILE A 23 -38.48 -6.26 -14.03
C ILE A 23 -37.61 -5.36 -13.16
N PHE A 24 -38.09 -4.94 -11.98
CA PHE A 24 -37.29 -4.15 -11.04
C PHE A 24 -36.02 -4.89 -10.61
N TYR A 25 -36.11 -6.15 -10.16
CA TYR A 25 -34.93 -6.89 -9.72
C TYR A 25 -33.91 -7.12 -10.86
N ILE A 26 -34.37 -7.42 -12.07
CA ILE A 26 -33.48 -7.60 -13.24
C ILE A 26 -32.79 -6.29 -13.62
N THR A 27 -33.52 -5.18 -13.67
CA THR A 27 -32.95 -3.87 -14.02
C THR A 27 -31.99 -3.37 -12.93
N PHE A 28 -32.33 -3.52 -11.65
CA PHE A 28 -31.46 -3.20 -10.53
C PHE A 28 -30.17 -4.03 -10.54
N CYS A 29 -30.29 -5.33 -10.79
CA CYS A 29 -29.15 -6.25 -10.93
C CYS A 29 -28.22 -5.83 -12.08
N ALA A 30 -28.78 -5.57 -13.27
CA ALA A 30 -28.01 -5.15 -14.44
C ALA A 30 -27.30 -3.80 -14.23
N VAL A 31 -27.99 -2.80 -13.66
CA VAL A 31 -27.42 -1.47 -13.37
C VAL A 31 -26.26 -1.60 -12.38
N TRP A 32 -26.44 -2.34 -11.27
CA TRP A 32 -25.36 -2.52 -10.29
C TRP A 32 -24.16 -3.29 -10.88
N THR A 33 -24.40 -4.32 -11.68
CA THR A 33 -23.35 -5.07 -12.39
C THR A 33 -22.52 -4.16 -13.29
N VAL A 34 -23.17 -3.31 -14.10
CA VAL A 34 -22.48 -2.35 -14.97
C VAL A 34 -21.63 -1.37 -14.16
N ILE A 35 -22.15 -0.86 -13.03
CA ILE A 35 -21.42 0.07 -12.16
C ILE A 35 -20.18 -0.59 -11.53
N ILE A 36 -20.31 -1.82 -11.01
CA ILE A 36 -19.20 -2.56 -10.40
C ILE A 36 -18.14 -2.91 -11.45
N VAL A 37 -18.54 -3.42 -12.61
CA VAL A 37 -17.62 -3.73 -13.72
C VAL A 37 -16.90 -2.46 -14.20
N ALA A 38 -17.60 -1.34 -14.38
CA ALA A 38 -16.99 -0.07 -14.74
C ALA A 38 -15.96 0.42 -13.70
N GLY A 39 -16.27 0.27 -12.41
CA GLY A 39 -15.34 0.60 -11.33
C GLY A 39 -14.13 -0.33 -11.24
N MET A 40 -14.30 -1.62 -11.52
CA MET A 40 -13.20 -2.58 -11.64
C MET A 40 -12.29 -2.24 -12.84
N VAL A 41 -12.87 -1.96 -14.01
CA VAL A 41 -12.14 -1.54 -15.21
C VAL A 41 -11.38 -0.23 -14.96
N PHE A 42 -12.01 0.76 -14.31
CA PHE A 42 -11.34 2.01 -13.91
C PHE A 42 -10.14 1.75 -13.00
N CYS A 43 -10.30 0.92 -11.95
CA CYS A 43 -9.19 0.55 -11.08
C CYS A 43 -8.10 -0.25 -11.81
N TRP A 44 -8.45 -1.10 -12.77
CA TRP A 44 -7.51 -1.89 -13.57
C TRP A 44 -6.67 -1.03 -14.52
N MET A 45 -7.30 -0.10 -15.23
CA MET A 45 -6.58 0.86 -16.10
C MET A 45 -5.57 1.69 -15.30
N ASN A 46 -5.91 2.00 -14.05
CA ASN A 46 -5.08 2.81 -13.14
C ASN A 46 -4.17 1.99 -12.21
N ARG A 47 -4.04 0.67 -12.41
CA ARG A 47 -3.30 -0.26 -11.53
C ARG A 47 -1.82 0.09 -11.29
N GLN A 48 -1.22 0.89 -12.18
CA GLN A 48 0.17 1.34 -12.05
C GLN A 48 0.37 2.41 -10.97
N LEU A 49 -0.69 3.08 -10.52
CA LEU A 49 -0.61 4.06 -9.44
C LEU A 49 -0.24 3.35 -8.11
N PRO A 50 0.71 3.87 -7.32
CA PRO A 50 1.17 3.21 -6.08
C PRO A 50 0.03 2.83 -5.13
N ILE A 51 -0.97 3.71 -5.01
CA ILE A 51 -2.17 3.54 -4.18
C ILE A 51 -3.04 2.33 -4.56
N LEU A 52 -2.94 1.82 -5.80
CA LEU A 52 -3.60 0.60 -6.25
C LEU A 52 -2.65 -0.59 -6.29
N LYS A 53 -1.37 -0.38 -6.65
CA LYS A 53 -0.32 -1.43 -6.68
C LYS A 53 -0.18 -2.13 -5.33
N VAL A 54 -0.16 -1.36 -4.23
CA VAL A 54 -0.03 -1.86 -2.86
C VAL A 54 -1.24 -2.71 -2.42
N ARG A 55 -2.42 -2.52 -3.02
CA ARG A 55 -3.68 -3.18 -2.65
C ARG A 55 -3.87 -4.61 -3.19
N GLY A 56 -3.00 -5.07 -4.09
CA GLY A 56 -3.09 -6.42 -4.65
C GLY A 56 -4.42 -6.69 -5.38
N LEU A 57 -4.75 -5.85 -6.38
CA LEU A 57 -6.06 -5.84 -7.06
C LEU A 57 -6.61 -7.22 -7.47
N GLY A 58 -5.75 -8.19 -7.81
CA GLY A 58 -6.18 -9.54 -8.18
C GLY A 58 -7.01 -10.26 -7.11
N LEU A 59 -6.58 -10.19 -5.84
CA LEU A 59 -7.32 -10.80 -4.72
C LEU A 59 -8.64 -10.06 -4.46
N SER A 60 -8.61 -8.73 -4.48
CA SER A 60 -9.79 -7.88 -4.30
C SER A 60 -10.82 -8.07 -5.42
N PHE A 61 -10.38 -8.22 -6.68
CA PHE A 61 -11.26 -8.46 -7.82
C PHE A 61 -11.82 -9.87 -7.82
N ALA A 62 -11.02 -10.90 -7.49
CA ALA A 62 -11.52 -12.26 -7.33
C ALA A 62 -12.59 -12.32 -6.22
N SER A 63 -12.34 -11.66 -5.08
CA SER A 63 -13.32 -11.50 -4.00
C SER A 63 -14.62 -10.86 -4.50
N VAL A 64 -14.54 -9.69 -5.16
CA VAL A 64 -15.71 -8.99 -5.72
C VAL A 64 -16.46 -9.86 -6.73
N ILE A 65 -15.77 -10.60 -7.62
CA ILE A 65 -16.42 -11.48 -8.61
C ILE A 65 -17.24 -12.57 -7.92
N PHE A 66 -16.67 -13.30 -6.95
CA PHE A 66 -17.41 -14.36 -6.26
C PHE A 66 -18.60 -13.84 -5.44
N LEU A 67 -18.42 -12.71 -4.76
CA LEU A 67 -19.49 -12.05 -4.01
C LEU A 67 -20.59 -11.52 -4.93
N HIS A 68 -20.22 -10.95 -6.06
CA HIS A 68 -21.16 -10.38 -7.03
C HIS A 68 -21.95 -11.46 -7.78
N LEU A 69 -21.33 -12.60 -8.12
CA LEU A 69 -22.05 -13.76 -8.67
C LEU A 69 -23.08 -14.32 -7.68
N TYR A 70 -22.74 -14.39 -6.39
CA TYR A 70 -23.68 -14.74 -5.32
C TYR A 70 -24.81 -13.69 -5.18
N TRP A 71 -24.50 -12.40 -5.27
CA TRP A 71 -25.49 -11.33 -5.20
C TRP A 71 -26.44 -11.32 -6.40
N ILE A 72 -25.93 -11.52 -7.63
CA ILE A 72 -26.72 -11.68 -8.86
C ILE A 72 -27.73 -12.81 -8.69
N LEU A 73 -27.27 -13.99 -8.25
CA LEU A 73 -28.16 -15.14 -8.02
C LEU A 73 -29.31 -14.74 -7.08
N SER A 74 -28.98 -14.03 -5.99
CA SER A 74 -29.96 -13.56 -5.01
C SER A 74 -30.99 -12.59 -5.59
N GLN A 75 -30.65 -11.77 -6.60
CA GLN A 75 -31.60 -10.88 -7.26
C GLN A 75 -32.54 -11.63 -8.23
N ILE A 76 -32.02 -12.64 -8.94
CA ILE A 76 -32.80 -13.39 -9.95
C ILE A 76 -33.68 -14.50 -9.37
N VAL A 77 -33.55 -14.85 -8.09
CA VAL A 77 -34.41 -15.84 -7.40
C VAL A 77 -35.90 -15.54 -7.57
N TYR A 78 -36.33 -14.28 -7.47
CA TYR A 78 -37.74 -13.92 -7.64
C TYR A 78 -38.25 -14.12 -9.08
N PRO A 79 -37.65 -13.50 -10.13
CA PRO A 79 -38.14 -13.65 -11.50
C PRO A 79 -37.88 -15.03 -12.13
N VAL A 80 -36.77 -15.69 -11.78
CA VAL A 80 -36.28 -16.90 -12.47
C VAL A 80 -36.35 -18.16 -11.58
N GLY A 81 -36.30 -18.05 -10.25
CA GLY A 81 -36.25 -19.22 -9.37
C GLY A 81 -37.45 -20.17 -9.48
N VAL A 82 -38.61 -19.67 -9.96
CA VAL A 82 -39.80 -20.51 -10.20
C VAL A 82 -39.74 -21.33 -11.49
N THR A 83 -38.77 -21.10 -12.38
CA THR A 83 -38.64 -21.82 -13.67
C THR A 83 -37.89 -23.15 -13.55
N MET A 84 -37.47 -23.51 -12.35
CA MET A 84 -36.84 -24.78 -12.02
C MET A 84 -37.61 -25.47 -10.89
N ARG A 85 -37.36 -26.77 -10.68
CA ARG A 85 -37.98 -27.49 -9.55
C ARG A 85 -37.45 -26.90 -8.23
N VAL A 86 -38.31 -26.85 -7.23
CA VAL A 86 -38.02 -26.20 -5.94
C VAL A 86 -36.75 -26.77 -5.27
N LEU A 87 -36.54 -28.09 -5.32
CA LEU A 87 -35.31 -28.73 -4.83
C LEU A 87 -34.07 -28.19 -5.56
N VAL A 88 -34.09 -28.15 -6.90
CA VAL A 88 -32.95 -27.68 -7.71
C VAL A 88 -32.63 -26.21 -7.43
N ALA A 89 -33.65 -25.37 -7.17
CA ALA A 89 -33.43 -24.00 -6.74
C ALA A 89 -32.70 -23.92 -5.39
N TYR A 90 -33.12 -24.76 -4.42
CA TYR A 90 -32.44 -24.87 -3.13
C TYR A 90 -31.02 -25.42 -3.28
N ASP A 91 -30.81 -26.50 -4.03
CA ASP A 91 -29.49 -27.11 -4.27
C ASP A 91 -28.50 -26.09 -4.87
N ILE A 92 -28.94 -25.31 -5.88
CA ILE A 92 -28.13 -24.23 -6.47
C ILE A 92 -27.84 -23.13 -5.45
N GLN A 93 -28.85 -22.71 -4.67
CA GLN A 93 -28.67 -21.70 -3.63
C GLN A 93 -27.68 -22.16 -2.54
N TYR A 94 -27.80 -23.41 -2.08
CA TYR A 94 -26.89 -24.01 -1.09
C TYR A 94 -25.48 -24.19 -1.64
N PHE A 95 -25.32 -24.67 -2.89
CA PHE A 95 -24.02 -24.77 -3.55
C PHE A 95 -23.31 -23.42 -3.60
N VAL A 96 -24.02 -22.36 -4.03
CA VAL A 96 -23.43 -21.03 -4.21
C VAL A 96 -23.17 -20.32 -2.86
N MET A 97 -24.07 -20.48 -1.89
CA MET A 97 -23.86 -20.07 -0.48
C MET A 97 -22.68 -20.80 0.17
N GLY A 98 -22.51 -22.09 -0.11
CA GLY A 98 -21.49 -22.95 0.47
C GLY A 98 -20.12 -22.82 -0.18
N THR A 99 -20.02 -22.29 -1.39
CA THR A 99 -18.74 -22.20 -2.14
C THR A 99 -18.35 -20.76 -2.47
N TRP A 100 -19.14 -20.03 -3.27
CA TRP A 100 -18.74 -18.72 -3.80
C TRP A 100 -18.72 -17.65 -2.71
N PHE A 101 -19.75 -17.60 -1.85
CA PHE A 101 -19.80 -16.61 -0.78
C PHE A 101 -18.62 -16.72 0.21
N PRO A 102 -18.32 -17.87 0.86
CA PRO A 102 -17.20 -17.99 1.78
C PRO A 102 -15.84 -17.81 1.08
N LEU A 103 -15.70 -18.20 -0.19
CA LEU A 103 -14.51 -17.92 -0.99
C LEU A 103 -14.31 -16.42 -1.22
N GLY A 104 -15.38 -15.71 -1.57
CA GLY A 104 -15.38 -14.25 -1.72
C GLY A 104 -14.95 -13.53 -0.44
N ILE A 105 -15.47 -13.95 0.71
CA ILE A 105 -15.08 -13.44 2.03
C ILE A 105 -13.62 -13.80 2.41
N ALA A 106 -13.16 -15.02 2.14
CA ALA A 106 -11.78 -15.42 2.41
C ALA A 106 -10.77 -14.61 1.58
N LEU A 107 -11.06 -14.38 0.29
CA LEU A 107 -10.26 -13.54 -0.60
C LEU A 107 -10.27 -12.06 -0.18
N PHE A 108 -11.39 -11.57 0.34
CA PHE A 108 -11.50 -10.23 0.94
C PHE A 108 -10.55 -10.09 2.16
N HIS A 109 -10.57 -11.05 3.08
CA HIS A 109 -9.69 -11.02 4.24
C HIS A 109 -8.22 -11.16 3.87
N ALA A 110 -7.89 -12.01 2.89
CA ALA A 110 -6.54 -12.12 2.33
C ALA A 110 -6.02 -10.77 1.79
N ALA A 111 -6.82 -10.06 1.00
CA ALA A 111 -6.45 -8.76 0.44
C ALA A 111 -6.18 -7.69 1.53
N ASN A 112 -6.93 -7.70 2.63
CA ASN A 112 -6.73 -6.76 3.74
C ASN A 112 -5.56 -7.13 4.67
N LEU A 113 -5.33 -8.43 4.90
CA LEU A 113 -4.16 -8.92 5.65
C LEU A 113 -2.85 -8.59 4.93
N ARG A 114 -2.83 -8.68 3.59
CA ARG A 114 -1.73 -8.19 2.74
C ARG A 114 -1.43 -6.71 3.01
N LEU A 115 -2.45 -5.86 2.99
CA LEU A 115 -2.27 -4.42 3.24
C LEU A 115 -1.72 -4.12 4.64
N LEU A 116 -2.16 -4.85 5.66
CA LEU A 116 -1.67 -4.69 7.03
C LEU A 116 -0.16 -4.99 7.15
N HIS A 117 0.32 -6.10 6.60
CA HIS A 117 1.76 -6.40 6.71
C HIS A 117 2.61 -5.50 5.79
N VAL A 118 2.08 -4.93 4.69
CA VAL A 118 2.82 -3.84 3.97
C VAL A 118 3.03 -2.66 4.93
N ALA A 119 1.98 -2.29 5.68
CA ALA A 119 2.07 -1.21 6.66
C ALA A 119 3.04 -1.54 7.81
N GLU A 120 3.20 -2.81 8.22
CA GLU A 120 4.21 -3.22 9.21
C GLU A 120 5.64 -3.15 8.65
N LEU A 121 5.88 -3.68 7.45
CA LEU A 121 7.20 -3.63 6.80
C LEU A 121 7.67 -2.19 6.58
N GLN A 122 6.78 -1.29 6.17
CA GLN A 122 7.08 0.12 5.97
C GLN A 122 7.59 0.82 7.25
N LYS A 123 7.24 0.34 8.46
CA LYS A 123 7.78 0.86 9.73
C LYS A 123 9.28 0.58 9.90
N ARG A 124 9.86 -0.38 9.16
CA ARG A 124 11.31 -0.64 9.20
C ARG A 124 12.12 0.57 8.75
N PHE A 125 11.56 1.41 7.86
CA PHE A 125 12.21 2.64 7.39
C PHE A 125 12.35 3.74 8.45
N THR A 126 11.68 3.66 9.61
CA THR A 126 11.81 4.66 10.70
C THR A 126 12.65 4.17 11.88
N HIS A 127 12.83 2.86 12.02
CA HIS A 127 13.52 2.26 13.16
C HIS A 127 14.59 1.24 12.71
N PRO A 128 15.81 1.70 12.37
CA PRO A 128 16.94 0.81 12.06
C PRO A 128 17.24 -0.19 13.18
N ALA A 129 16.91 0.14 14.43
CA ALA A 129 17.14 -0.70 15.60
C ALA A 129 16.22 -1.93 15.69
N LEU A 130 15.08 -1.97 14.98
CA LEU A 130 14.18 -3.13 14.97
C LEU A 130 14.66 -4.26 14.04
N ILE A 131 15.68 -4.02 13.23
CA ILE A 131 16.38 -5.06 12.45
C ILE A 131 17.03 -6.11 13.38
N ARG A 132 17.29 -5.76 14.66
CA ARG A 132 18.16 -6.54 15.57
C ARG A 132 17.45 -7.44 16.59
N LYS A 133 16.15 -7.73 16.48
CA LYS A 133 15.46 -8.66 17.41
C LYS A 133 14.38 -9.51 16.75
N GLY A 134 14.75 -10.75 16.40
CA GLY A 134 13.80 -11.79 15.99
C GLY A 134 14.46 -13.11 15.56
N GLY A 135 15.05 -13.88 16.48
CA GLY A 135 15.54 -15.24 16.18
C GLY A 135 16.03 -16.04 17.40
N ASN A 136 15.40 -17.19 17.67
CA ASN A 136 15.83 -18.36 18.48
C ASN A 136 14.66 -19.36 18.67
N ASN A 137 14.73 -20.69 18.91
CA ASN A 137 15.79 -21.73 18.88
C ASN A 137 15.36 -23.14 18.32
N GLY A 138 16.14 -23.81 17.43
CA GLY A 138 15.79 -24.66 16.23
C GLY A 138 15.13 -26.08 16.19
N ALA A 139 14.94 -26.56 14.93
CA ALA A 139 14.70 -27.92 14.37
C ALA A 139 13.30 -28.61 14.33
N ASN A 140 12.79 -28.91 13.10
CA ASN A 140 12.53 -30.28 12.60
C ASN A 140 12.09 -30.33 11.11
N SER A 141 12.56 -31.31 10.33
CA SER A 141 12.45 -31.40 8.84
C SER A 141 11.10 -31.94 8.30
N SER A 142 9.99 -31.51 8.88
CA SER A 142 8.64 -31.94 8.47
C SER A 142 8.11 -31.21 7.22
N TRP A 143 7.11 -31.78 6.56
CA TRP A 143 6.27 -31.14 5.52
C TRP A 143 5.75 -29.75 5.96
N VAL A 144 5.54 -29.58 7.27
CA VAL A 144 5.20 -28.30 7.92
C VAL A 144 6.27 -27.23 7.71
N SER A 145 7.56 -27.57 7.67
CA SER A 145 8.66 -26.63 7.37
C SER A 145 8.58 -26.11 5.94
N ARG A 146 8.34 -26.99 4.96
CA ARG A 146 8.12 -26.60 3.55
C ARG A 146 6.88 -25.70 3.38
N ILE A 147 5.82 -25.93 4.15
CA ILE A 147 4.63 -25.06 4.16
C ILE A 147 4.89 -23.74 4.90
N ARG A 148 5.81 -23.72 5.88
CA ARG A 148 6.24 -22.48 6.55
C ARG A 148 7.01 -21.58 5.59
N SER A 149 7.95 -22.13 4.83
CA SER A 149 8.76 -21.43 3.81
C SER A 149 8.04 -21.12 2.49
N LEU A 150 6.73 -21.39 2.39
CA LEU A 150 5.94 -20.92 1.25
C LEU A 150 5.60 -19.44 1.42
N LYS A 151 5.96 -18.65 0.40
CA LYS A 151 5.51 -17.27 0.20
C LYS A 151 4.00 -17.16 0.48
N TYR A 152 3.59 -16.22 1.32
CA TYR A 152 2.24 -16.01 1.83
C TYR A 152 1.16 -15.95 0.76
N ASP A 153 1.38 -15.30 -0.38
CA ASP A 153 0.38 -15.29 -1.46
C ASP A 153 0.09 -16.74 -1.88
N THR A 154 1.13 -17.56 -2.07
CA THR A 154 1.01 -19.00 -2.30
C THR A 154 0.44 -19.73 -1.08
N LYS A 155 0.87 -19.41 0.15
CA LYS A 155 0.43 -20.08 1.39
C LYS A 155 -1.05 -19.84 1.67
N VAL A 156 -1.56 -18.63 1.43
CA VAL A 156 -2.97 -18.27 1.55
C VAL A 156 -3.78 -18.83 0.40
N LEU A 157 -3.29 -18.79 -0.84
CA LEU A 157 -3.94 -19.50 -1.94
C LEU A 157 -3.97 -21.02 -1.71
N VAL A 158 -2.98 -21.58 -1.02
CA VAL A 158 -2.95 -22.99 -0.58
C VAL A 158 -3.91 -23.22 0.60
N PHE A 159 -4.01 -22.33 1.59
CA PHE A 159 -5.00 -22.47 2.68
C PHE A 159 -6.44 -22.29 2.17
N ILE A 160 -6.68 -21.33 1.28
CA ILE A 160 -7.95 -21.14 0.58
C ILE A 160 -8.22 -22.35 -0.33
N GLY A 161 -7.22 -22.84 -1.06
CA GLY A 161 -7.34 -24.03 -1.91
C GLY A 161 -7.66 -25.31 -1.12
N ILE A 162 -6.97 -25.54 0.00
CA ILE A 162 -7.28 -26.62 0.95
C ILE A 162 -8.70 -26.45 1.47
N GLY A 163 -9.07 -25.24 1.90
CA GLY A 163 -10.43 -24.89 2.31
C GLY A 163 -11.46 -25.25 1.25
N ILE A 164 -11.28 -24.82 0.00
CA ILE A 164 -12.13 -25.16 -1.15
C ILE A 164 -12.18 -26.68 -1.38
N THR A 165 -11.05 -27.40 -1.32
CA THR A 165 -11.07 -28.87 -1.55
C THR A 165 -11.83 -29.61 -0.44
N VAL A 166 -11.72 -29.16 0.81
CA VAL A 166 -12.53 -29.67 1.92
C VAL A 166 -14.00 -29.31 1.72
N GLN A 167 -14.30 -28.05 1.37
CA GLN A 167 -15.66 -27.56 1.08
C GLN A 167 -16.34 -28.36 -0.03
N ILE A 168 -15.65 -28.62 -1.14
CA ILE A 168 -16.16 -29.41 -2.27
C ILE A 168 -16.35 -30.87 -1.87
N ARG A 169 -15.42 -31.47 -1.13
CA ARG A 169 -15.55 -32.86 -0.66
C ARG A 169 -16.76 -33.02 0.26
N ASP A 170 -16.92 -32.12 1.22
CA ASP A 170 -17.94 -32.20 2.26
C ASP A 170 -19.35 -31.88 1.71
N LEU A 171 -19.42 -31.15 0.59
CA LEU A 171 -20.65 -30.91 -0.18
C LEU A 171 -21.32 -32.18 -0.72
N TYR A 172 -20.57 -33.28 -0.90
CA TYR A 172 -21.12 -34.56 -1.40
C TYR A 172 -21.61 -35.50 -0.28
N ILE A 173 -21.49 -35.11 1.00
CA ILE A 173 -21.64 -36.02 2.15
C ILE A 173 -22.89 -35.70 3.01
N GLY A 174 -23.63 -34.62 2.71
CA GLY A 174 -24.90 -34.29 3.37
C GLY A 174 -24.78 -33.58 4.73
N TRP A 175 -23.56 -33.26 5.18
CA TRP A 175 -23.28 -32.29 6.26
C TRP A 175 -22.90 -30.90 5.69
N GLU A 176 -23.36 -30.64 4.46
CA GLU A 176 -22.84 -29.66 3.49
C GLU A 176 -22.74 -28.20 3.96
N TRP A 177 -23.58 -27.78 4.91
CA TRP A 177 -23.66 -26.38 5.36
C TRP A 177 -22.91 -26.09 6.66
N TRP A 178 -22.65 -27.09 7.51
CA TRP A 178 -21.97 -26.88 8.80
C TRP A 178 -20.54 -26.32 8.65
N PRO A 179 -19.67 -26.85 7.76
CA PRO A 179 -18.36 -26.26 7.50
C PRO A 179 -18.47 -24.80 7.02
N SER A 180 -19.44 -24.50 6.16
CA SER A 180 -19.72 -23.16 5.66
C SER A 180 -20.10 -22.19 6.79
N VAL A 181 -20.98 -22.60 7.69
CA VAL A 181 -21.41 -21.80 8.86
C VAL A 181 -20.27 -21.60 9.87
N VAL A 182 -19.50 -22.64 10.18
CA VAL A 182 -18.32 -22.54 11.06
C VAL A 182 -17.28 -21.59 10.47
N TRP A 183 -17.01 -21.69 9.16
CA TRP A 183 -16.04 -20.81 8.49
C TRP A 183 -16.54 -19.36 8.43
N GLN A 184 -17.81 -19.14 8.14
CA GLN A 184 -18.45 -17.81 8.25
C GLN A 184 -18.33 -17.24 9.67
N PHE A 185 -18.52 -18.04 10.72
CA PHE A 185 -18.34 -17.59 12.09
C PHE A 185 -16.88 -17.20 12.38
N VAL A 186 -15.91 -18.01 11.94
CA VAL A 186 -14.47 -17.71 12.09
C VAL A 186 -14.07 -16.40 11.39
N TRP A 187 -14.54 -16.17 10.15
CA TRP A 187 -14.27 -14.91 9.45
C TRP A 187 -14.96 -13.72 10.11
N THR A 188 -16.25 -13.84 10.42
CA THR A 188 -17.10 -12.74 10.91
C THR A 188 -16.81 -12.35 12.36
N TRP A 189 -16.50 -13.31 13.23
CA TRP A 189 -16.33 -13.08 14.69
C TRP A 189 -14.88 -13.23 15.17
N GLY A 190 -14.02 -13.93 14.42
CA GLY A 190 -12.58 -13.98 14.69
C GLY A 190 -11.79 -12.97 13.87
N VAL A 191 -11.77 -13.14 12.55
CA VAL A 191 -10.86 -12.39 11.67
C VAL A 191 -11.31 -10.94 11.48
N ALA A 192 -12.58 -10.66 11.21
CA ALA A 192 -13.07 -9.30 10.98
C ALA A 192 -12.86 -8.37 12.20
N PRO A 193 -13.16 -8.76 13.45
CA PRO A 193 -12.84 -7.94 14.63
C PRO A 193 -11.33 -7.76 14.82
N SER A 194 -10.52 -8.80 14.56
CA SER A 194 -9.05 -8.68 14.63
C SER A 194 -8.49 -7.69 13.61
N LEU A 195 -9.08 -7.63 12.40
CA LEU A 195 -8.73 -6.67 11.35
C LEU A 195 -9.18 -5.25 11.71
N ILE A 196 -10.39 -5.09 12.24
CA ILE A 196 -10.89 -3.78 12.70
C ILE A 196 -9.98 -3.23 13.81
N TRP A 197 -9.60 -4.05 14.80
CA TRP A 197 -8.68 -3.66 15.87
C TRP A 197 -7.29 -3.31 15.32
N ARG A 198 -6.68 -4.19 14.52
CA ARG A 198 -5.35 -3.95 13.93
C ARG A 198 -5.32 -2.71 13.02
N ALA A 199 -6.38 -2.46 12.25
CA ALA A 199 -6.52 -1.27 11.42
C ALA A 199 -6.84 0.01 12.22
N TRP A 200 -7.34 -0.10 13.45
CA TRP A 200 -7.87 1.05 14.22
C TRP A 200 -6.84 2.17 14.43
N ASN A 201 -5.61 1.80 14.77
CA ASN A 201 -4.53 2.73 15.07
C ASN A 201 -3.77 3.23 13.82
N ILE A 202 -4.09 2.72 12.63
CA ILE A 202 -3.37 3.08 11.40
C ILE A 202 -3.97 4.36 10.81
N ARG A 203 -3.13 5.37 10.59
CA ARG A 203 -3.55 6.70 10.10
C ARG A 203 -3.18 6.88 8.63
N ASP A 204 -3.67 5.98 7.79
CA ASP A 204 -3.34 6.01 6.37
C ASP A 204 -4.00 7.19 5.62
N THR A 205 -3.33 7.67 4.57
CA THR A 205 -3.83 8.74 3.68
C THR A 205 -4.65 8.21 2.50
N MET A 206 -4.61 6.89 2.28
CA MET A 206 -5.11 6.17 1.11
C MET A 206 -6.55 5.66 1.25
N GLY A 207 -7.21 5.90 2.39
CA GLY A 207 -8.56 5.41 2.71
C GLY A 207 -8.64 3.91 3.00
N TRP A 208 -7.52 3.24 3.20
CA TRP A 208 -7.48 1.80 3.44
C TRP A 208 -8.13 1.41 4.77
N ARG A 209 -7.88 2.13 5.87
CA ARG A 209 -8.56 1.90 7.16
C ARG A 209 -10.07 2.03 7.02
N THR A 210 -10.54 3.11 6.39
CA THR A 210 -11.98 3.35 6.18
C THR A 210 -12.63 2.25 5.36
N GLN A 211 -11.98 1.81 4.27
CA GLN A 211 -12.44 0.70 3.46
C GLN A 211 -12.46 -0.62 4.25
N THR A 212 -11.40 -0.94 4.98
CA THR A 212 -11.29 -2.20 5.73
C THR A 212 -12.35 -2.28 6.82
N ILE A 213 -12.52 -1.22 7.61
CA ILE A 213 -13.53 -1.16 8.66
C ILE A 213 -14.94 -1.19 8.04
N GLY A 214 -15.21 -0.36 7.02
CA GLY A 214 -16.52 -0.31 6.36
C GLY A 214 -16.92 -1.65 5.72
N ALA A 215 -15.99 -2.30 5.01
CA ALA A 215 -16.24 -3.60 4.39
C ALA A 215 -16.32 -4.75 5.42
N CYS A 216 -15.56 -4.71 6.52
CA CYS A 216 -15.71 -5.69 7.60
C CYS A 216 -17.08 -5.56 8.29
N LEU A 217 -17.53 -4.33 8.59
CA LEU A 217 -18.86 -4.08 9.15
C LEU A 217 -19.97 -4.50 8.17
N SER A 218 -19.81 -4.20 6.89
CA SER A 218 -20.74 -4.65 5.83
C SER A 218 -20.78 -6.18 5.69
N GLY A 219 -19.64 -6.86 5.88
CA GLY A 219 -19.53 -8.31 5.88
C GLY A 219 -20.22 -8.96 7.07
N ILE A 220 -20.09 -8.39 8.27
CA ILE A 220 -20.79 -8.85 9.49
C ILE A 220 -22.31 -8.85 9.28
N GLN A 221 -22.83 -7.85 8.57
CA GLN A 221 -24.25 -7.69 8.31
C GLN A 221 -24.71 -8.32 6.97
N LEU A 222 -23.84 -9.11 6.31
CA LEU A 222 -24.08 -9.84 5.06
C LEU A 222 -24.54 -8.97 3.85
N HIS A 223 -24.39 -7.64 3.93
CA HIS A 223 -24.76 -6.72 2.86
C HIS A 223 -23.69 -6.72 1.75
N THR A 224 -23.81 -7.71 0.86
CA THR A 224 -22.84 -8.00 -0.21
C THR A 224 -22.65 -6.78 -1.14
N MET A 225 -23.74 -6.13 -1.56
CA MET A 225 -23.73 -4.90 -2.37
C MET A 225 -22.94 -3.76 -1.70
N VAL A 226 -23.09 -3.55 -0.39
CA VAL A 226 -22.39 -2.47 0.32
C VAL A 226 -20.90 -2.80 0.46
N LEU A 227 -20.55 -4.08 0.64
CA LEU A 227 -19.17 -4.57 0.68
C LEU A 227 -18.49 -4.35 -0.67
N GLU A 228 -19.13 -4.71 -1.79
CA GLU A 228 -18.67 -4.42 -3.16
C GLU A 228 -18.44 -2.92 -3.37
N GLY A 229 -19.38 -2.09 -2.92
CA GLY A 229 -19.27 -0.63 -2.97
C GLY A 229 -18.03 -0.11 -2.24
N PHE A 230 -17.74 -0.60 -1.03
CA PHE A 230 -16.50 -0.26 -0.32
C PHE A 230 -15.25 -0.76 -1.05
N LEU A 231 -15.29 -1.96 -1.63
CA LEU A 231 -14.14 -2.55 -2.32
C LEU A 231 -13.77 -1.85 -3.63
N ILE A 232 -14.75 -1.32 -4.35
CA ILE A 232 -14.53 -0.70 -5.67
C ILE A 232 -14.49 0.83 -5.59
N PHE A 233 -15.42 1.48 -4.89
CA PHE A 233 -15.52 2.94 -4.91
C PHE A 233 -14.49 3.64 -4.02
N VAL A 234 -14.06 3.05 -2.89
CA VAL A 234 -13.02 3.70 -2.07
C VAL A 234 -11.67 3.78 -2.80
N PRO A 235 -11.16 2.71 -3.45
CA PRO A 235 -9.96 2.82 -4.28
C PRO A 235 -10.15 3.79 -5.46
N ALA A 236 -11.30 3.74 -6.16
CA ALA A 236 -11.57 4.63 -7.30
C ALA A 236 -11.61 6.11 -6.89
N TYR A 237 -12.29 6.45 -5.80
CA TYR A 237 -12.33 7.80 -5.23
C TYR A 237 -10.92 8.30 -4.86
N GLN A 238 -10.07 7.42 -4.33
CA GLN A 238 -8.72 7.79 -3.93
C GLN A 238 -7.79 8.02 -5.12
N VAL A 239 -8.00 7.35 -6.26
CA VAL A 239 -7.35 7.69 -7.55
C VAL A 239 -7.77 9.08 -8.03
N ILE A 240 -9.08 9.37 -8.02
CA ILE A 240 -9.61 10.69 -8.44
C ILE A 240 -9.03 11.80 -7.53
N LYS A 241 -9.03 11.58 -6.22
CA LYS A 241 -8.45 12.49 -5.22
C LYS A 241 -6.94 12.66 -5.41
N LEU A 242 -6.20 11.61 -5.77
CA LEU A 242 -4.79 11.70 -6.10
C LEU A 242 -4.57 12.62 -7.31
N TRP A 243 -5.31 12.40 -8.40
CA TRP A 243 -5.23 13.27 -9.58
C TRP A 243 -5.58 14.73 -9.29
N GLN A 244 -6.61 14.97 -8.48
CA GLN A 244 -6.97 16.33 -8.05
C GLN A 244 -5.85 16.99 -7.24
N THR A 245 -5.17 16.24 -6.36
CA THR A 245 -4.00 16.74 -5.62
C THR A 245 -2.82 17.02 -6.56
N ASN A 246 -2.47 16.08 -7.43
CA ASN A 246 -1.33 16.21 -8.35
C ASN A 246 -1.53 17.40 -9.31
N ARG A 247 -2.74 17.61 -9.85
CA ARG A 247 -3.08 18.78 -10.68
C ARG A 247 -2.88 20.11 -9.93
N LYS A 248 -3.26 20.18 -8.66
CA LYS A 248 -3.07 21.39 -7.83
C LYS A 248 -1.59 21.67 -7.56
N VAL A 249 -0.80 20.63 -7.32
CA VAL A 249 0.64 20.74 -7.07
C VAL A 249 1.39 21.23 -8.30
N ILE A 250 1.11 20.64 -9.48
CA ILE A 250 1.70 21.08 -10.76
C ILE A 250 1.35 22.55 -11.03
N TYR A 251 0.06 22.91 -10.99
CA TYR A 251 -0.38 24.30 -11.18
C TYR A 251 0.28 25.28 -10.21
N SER A 252 0.41 24.89 -8.94
CA SER A 252 1.07 25.73 -7.94
C SER A 252 2.55 25.89 -8.25
N ASN A 253 3.26 24.80 -8.56
CA ASN A 253 4.68 24.82 -8.87
C ASN A 253 4.97 25.68 -10.11
N ASP A 254 4.22 25.50 -11.21
CA ASP A 254 4.35 26.30 -12.43
C ASP A 254 4.11 27.79 -12.17
N LYS A 255 3.12 28.11 -11.32
CA LYS A 255 2.84 29.48 -10.86
C LYS A 255 4.00 30.07 -10.04
N TRP A 256 4.68 29.27 -9.21
CA TRP A 256 5.85 29.73 -8.44
C TRP A 256 7.07 29.97 -9.32
N GLU A 257 7.36 29.09 -10.28
CA GLU A 257 8.46 29.27 -11.23
C GLU A 257 8.25 30.51 -12.10
N THR A 258 7.06 30.67 -12.67
CA THR A 258 6.72 31.84 -13.50
C THR A 258 6.70 33.15 -12.70
N SER A 259 6.24 33.14 -11.44
CA SER A 259 6.29 34.32 -10.56
C SER A 259 7.72 34.69 -10.16
N SER A 260 8.58 33.69 -9.93
CA SER A 260 10.00 33.90 -9.59
C SER A 260 10.77 34.49 -10.77
N GLN A 261 10.54 33.99 -11.98
CA GLN A 261 11.09 34.59 -13.22
C GLN A 261 10.53 35.99 -13.47
N SER A 262 9.23 36.22 -13.25
CA SER A 262 8.62 37.55 -13.43
C SER A 262 9.17 38.60 -12.45
N THR A 263 9.62 38.17 -11.26
CA THR A 263 10.19 39.06 -10.24
C THR A 263 11.68 39.34 -10.51
N THR A 264 12.38 38.50 -11.26
CA THR A 264 13.78 38.76 -11.67
C THR A 264 13.90 39.78 -12.81
N ILE A 265 12.83 40.02 -13.59
CA ILE A 265 12.80 41.03 -14.67
C ILE A 265 12.17 42.34 -14.18
N ARG A 266 12.69 42.88 -13.06
CA ARG A 266 12.41 44.27 -12.65
C ARG A 266 13.48 44.92 -11.77
N VAL A 267 14.75 44.72 -12.12
CA VAL A 267 15.86 45.52 -11.58
C VAL A 267 15.85 46.89 -12.26
N ASN A 268 15.07 47.84 -11.73
CA ASN A 268 15.29 49.25 -12.03
C ASN A 268 16.51 49.72 -11.25
N GLY A 269 17.56 50.14 -11.96
CA GLY A 269 18.78 50.66 -11.34
C GLY A 269 18.50 51.92 -10.53
N GLY A 270 18.73 51.86 -9.22
CA GLY A 270 18.64 52.95 -8.27
C GLY A 270 19.69 52.74 -7.19
N ASP A 271 20.69 53.61 -7.17
CA ASP A 271 21.98 53.40 -6.50
C ASP A 271 21.97 53.70 -4.98
N LYS A 272 23.00 53.19 -4.28
CA LYS A 272 23.48 53.51 -2.92
C LYS A 272 22.85 52.79 -1.71
N GLY A 273 23.69 52.02 -1.01
CA GLY A 273 23.46 51.60 0.38
C GLY A 273 23.70 50.10 0.66
N SER A 274 24.92 49.60 0.46
CA SER A 274 25.24 48.18 0.69
C SER A 274 25.48 47.85 2.17
N THR A 275 24.41 47.70 2.94
CA THR A 275 24.45 46.99 4.24
C THR A 275 23.89 45.58 4.03
N PHE A 276 24.73 44.55 4.18
CA PHE A 276 24.34 43.15 3.99
C PHE A 276 23.58 42.66 5.24
N GLU A 277 22.29 43.04 5.33
CA GLU A 277 21.48 42.83 6.53
C GLU A 277 20.53 41.62 6.41
N LEU A 278 20.33 40.92 7.53
CA LEU A 278 19.73 39.58 7.66
C LEU A 278 18.19 39.54 7.46
N VAL A 279 17.68 40.05 6.34
CA VAL A 279 16.24 40.27 6.10
C VAL A 279 15.48 39.03 5.60
N GLU A 280 16.15 37.96 5.19
CA GLU A 280 15.52 36.88 4.40
C GLU A 280 14.76 35.80 5.21
N LYS A 281 14.86 35.77 6.54
CA LYS A 281 14.16 34.74 7.37
C LYS A 281 12.72 35.10 7.77
N ASP A 282 12.44 36.35 8.15
CA ASP A 282 11.13 36.73 8.73
C ASP A 282 10.04 36.99 7.68
N GLN A 283 10.40 37.51 6.49
CA GLN A 283 9.41 37.89 5.48
C GLN A 283 8.66 36.70 4.87
N VAL A 284 9.35 35.59 4.56
CA VAL A 284 8.72 34.37 4.03
C VAL A 284 7.63 33.86 4.97
N LEU A 285 7.82 34.09 6.27
CA LEU A 285 6.96 33.62 7.34
C LEU A 285 5.73 34.49 7.57
N ARG A 286 5.89 35.82 7.56
CA ARG A 286 4.78 36.77 7.73
C ARG A 286 3.86 36.80 6.50
N TYR A 287 4.32 36.32 5.34
CA TYR A 287 3.46 36.00 4.19
C TYR A 287 2.80 34.61 4.24
N ALA A 288 3.16 33.75 5.19
CA ALA A 288 2.58 32.42 5.39
C ALA A 288 1.55 32.37 6.55
N SER A 289 1.50 33.38 7.42
CA SER A 289 0.49 33.50 8.49
C SER A 289 -0.90 33.90 7.98
N ASN A 290 -0.98 34.68 6.90
CA ASN A 290 -2.25 34.91 6.21
C ASN A 290 -2.68 33.63 5.48
N GLY A 291 -3.80 33.05 5.91
CA GLY A 291 -4.25 31.68 5.61
C GLY A 291 -4.52 31.31 4.13
N TYR A 292 -4.23 32.20 3.19
CA TYR A 292 -4.41 32.03 1.75
C TYR A 292 -3.24 31.34 1.04
N ASN A 293 -2.01 31.37 1.58
CA ASN A 293 -0.81 30.94 0.87
C ASN A 293 -0.34 29.50 1.19
N GLY A 294 -1.26 28.53 1.17
CA GLY A 294 -0.89 27.10 1.30
C GLY A 294 0.06 26.61 0.18
N ASP A 295 0.03 27.28 -0.97
CA ASP A 295 0.74 26.85 -2.17
C ASP A 295 2.26 27.09 -2.11
N ARG A 296 2.79 28.02 -1.29
CA ARG A 296 4.27 28.25 -1.25
C ARG A 296 5.03 27.03 -0.72
N LEU A 297 4.38 26.23 0.11
CA LEU A 297 4.94 25.00 0.66
C LEU A 297 4.95 23.86 -0.34
N LEU A 298 4.16 23.90 -1.43
CA LEU A 298 4.08 22.84 -2.44
C LEU A 298 5.19 22.94 -3.52
N THR A 299 6.37 23.43 -3.13
CA THR A 299 7.50 23.71 -4.03
C THR A 299 8.66 22.74 -3.84
N MET A 300 9.42 22.50 -4.91
CA MET A 300 10.63 21.67 -4.89
C MET A 300 11.68 22.20 -3.90
N THR A 301 11.79 23.53 -3.75
CA THR A 301 12.69 24.18 -2.79
C THR A 301 12.34 23.84 -1.33
N ALA A 302 11.05 23.87 -0.97
CA ALA A 302 10.61 23.51 0.38
C ALA A 302 10.88 22.02 0.69
N LEU A 303 10.63 21.13 -0.27
CA LEU A 303 10.95 19.70 -0.14
C LEU A 303 12.46 19.47 0.05
N ASN A 304 13.30 20.07 -0.79
CA ASN A 304 14.76 19.95 -0.68
C ASN A 304 15.28 20.44 0.68
N ARG A 305 14.73 21.54 1.20
CA ARG A 305 15.09 22.07 2.52
C ARG A 305 14.75 21.08 3.64
N VAL A 306 13.55 20.51 3.64
CA VAL A 306 13.16 19.48 4.63
C VAL A 306 14.04 18.24 4.55
N LEU A 307 14.33 17.76 3.34
CA LEU A 307 15.21 16.59 3.15
C LEU A 307 16.65 16.81 3.64
N HIS A 308 17.13 18.06 3.61
CA HIS A 308 18.48 18.41 4.05
C HIS A 308 18.58 18.75 5.54
N GLU A 309 17.61 19.51 6.09
CA GLU A 309 17.65 19.96 7.48
C GLU A 309 17.16 18.88 8.45
N HIS A 310 15.96 18.33 8.25
CA HIS A 310 15.37 17.30 9.11
C HIS A 310 14.44 16.37 8.31
N PRO A 311 14.96 15.30 7.67
CA PRO A 311 14.14 14.37 6.90
C PRO A 311 13.22 13.50 7.76
N GLU A 312 13.50 13.37 9.06
CA GLU A 312 12.88 12.40 9.98
C GLU A 312 11.35 12.51 10.04
N PRO A 313 10.72 13.70 10.17
CA PRO A 313 9.26 13.80 10.22
C PRO A 313 8.58 13.42 8.91
N LEU A 314 9.24 13.69 7.78
CA LEU A 314 8.76 13.30 6.45
C LEU A 314 8.93 11.78 6.25
N GLN A 315 10.02 11.21 6.75
CA GLN A 315 10.29 9.76 6.75
C GLN A 315 9.27 9.01 7.61
N GLU A 316 9.02 9.45 8.85
CA GLU A 316 7.94 8.94 9.70
C GLU A 316 6.57 9.05 9.02
N PHE A 317 6.26 10.20 8.42
CA PHE A 317 5.00 10.36 7.72
C PHE A 317 4.86 9.35 6.56
N SER A 318 5.89 9.24 5.72
CA SER A 318 5.92 8.36 4.56
C SER A 318 5.78 6.87 4.94
N ALA A 319 6.44 6.43 6.01
CA ALA A 319 6.36 5.06 6.50
C ALA A 319 4.99 4.72 7.13
N TYR A 320 4.50 5.53 8.07
CA TYR A 320 3.31 5.18 8.85
C TYR A 320 1.96 5.56 8.20
N ASN A 321 1.95 6.48 7.23
CA ASN A 321 0.71 7.11 6.73
C ASN A 321 0.57 7.07 5.19
N ASP A 322 1.70 7.06 4.46
CA ASP A 322 1.69 7.07 2.98
C ASP A 322 2.24 5.78 2.34
N PHE A 323 2.79 4.86 3.14
CA PHE A 323 3.41 3.60 2.72
C PHE A 323 4.39 3.78 1.54
N SER A 324 5.23 4.82 1.65
CA SER A 324 6.17 5.30 0.63
C SER A 324 7.56 5.61 1.21
N GLY A 325 7.88 5.02 2.37
CA GLY A 325 9.09 5.25 3.15
C GLY A 325 10.38 4.91 2.42
N GLU A 326 10.34 3.98 1.47
CA GLU A 326 11.45 3.63 0.60
C GLU A 326 11.99 4.83 -0.19
N ASN A 327 11.11 5.75 -0.62
CA ASN A 327 11.49 6.92 -1.39
C ASN A 327 12.30 7.92 -0.55
N ILE A 328 11.85 8.19 0.68
CA ILE A 328 12.54 9.12 1.59
C ILE A 328 13.83 8.48 2.10
N ALA A 329 13.81 7.19 2.46
CA ALA A 329 15.00 6.47 2.90
C ALA A 329 16.08 6.41 1.81
N PHE A 330 15.71 6.16 0.54
CA PHE A 330 16.64 6.24 -0.60
C PHE A 330 17.27 7.64 -0.74
N LEU A 331 16.44 8.70 -0.74
CA LEU A 331 16.94 10.08 -0.88
C LEU A 331 17.93 10.45 0.23
N THR A 332 17.61 10.13 1.50
CA THR A 332 18.49 10.37 2.65
C THR A 332 19.78 9.55 2.56
N ARG A 333 19.73 8.29 2.09
CA ARG A 333 20.90 7.41 2.02
C ARG A 333 21.84 7.77 0.87
N VAL A 334 21.31 8.16 -0.30
CA VAL A 334 22.11 8.71 -1.41
C VAL A 334 22.73 10.06 -1.02
N ALA A 335 21.99 10.93 -0.33
CA ALA A 335 22.54 12.19 0.17
C ALA A 335 23.72 11.96 1.13
N LYS A 336 23.59 11.05 2.09
CA LYS A 336 24.67 10.65 3.01
C LYS A 336 25.88 10.08 2.24
N TRP A 337 25.65 9.19 1.28
CA TRP A 337 26.71 8.61 0.44
C TRP A 337 27.46 9.68 -0.37
N LYS A 338 26.76 10.65 -0.98
CA LYS A 338 27.41 11.77 -1.68
C LYS A 338 28.23 12.66 -0.74
N VAL A 339 27.75 12.93 0.47
CA VAL A 339 28.51 13.71 1.47
C VAL A 339 29.78 12.99 1.91
N THR A 340 29.76 11.65 2.01
CA THR A 340 30.99 10.86 2.21
C THR A 340 31.93 10.97 1.01
N TRP A 341 31.41 10.85 -0.23
CA TRP A 341 32.21 10.96 -1.45
C TRP A 341 32.96 12.30 -1.54
N SER A 342 32.27 13.42 -1.34
CA SER A 342 32.84 14.76 -1.55
C SER A 342 33.90 15.18 -0.52
N ARG A 343 34.16 14.37 0.51
CA ARG A 343 35.17 14.65 1.54
C ARG A 343 36.55 14.04 1.24
N ASP A 344 36.60 12.98 0.44
CA ASP A 344 37.84 12.34 0.00
C ASP A 344 38.13 12.69 -1.47
N LEU A 345 39.01 13.69 -1.67
CA LEU A 345 39.36 14.22 -2.99
C LEU A 345 40.44 13.41 -3.73
N SER A 346 41.11 12.48 -3.07
CA SER A 346 42.13 11.58 -3.63
C SER A 346 41.71 10.13 -3.45
N LEU A 347 40.77 9.67 -4.30
CA LEU A 347 40.25 8.30 -4.25
C LEU A 347 41.32 7.26 -4.59
N ASP A 348 41.98 6.73 -3.56
CA ASP A 348 42.72 5.48 -3.67
C ASP A 348 41.82 4.33 -4.11
N GLN A 349 42.41 3.29 -4.70
CA GLN A 349 41.66 2.14 -5.24
C GLN A 349 40.78 1.46 -4.17
N GLU A 350 41.23 1.45 -2.91
CA GLU A 350 40.44 0.93 -1.78
C GLU A 350 39.26 1.85 -1.43
N GLN A 351 39.47 3.17 -1.32
CA GLN A 351 38.38 4.13 -1.09
C GLN A 351 37.33 4.06 -2.21
N ARG A 352 37.76 3.92 -3.47
CA ARG A 352 36.85 3.71 -4.61
C ARG A 352 36.03 2.42 -4.46
N ALA A 353 36.62 1.35 -3.93
CA ALA A 353 35.93 0.10 -3.64
C ALA A 353 34.92 0.22 -2.49
N ASP A 354 35.22 0.98 -1.43
CA ASP A 354 34.27 1.24 -0.35
C ASP A 354 33.09 2.10 -0.81
N MET A 355 33.36 3.14 -1.59
CA MET A 355 32.29 3.96 -2.17
C MET A 355 31.43 3.17 -3.16
N TYR A 356 32.01 2.20 -3.89
CA TYR A 356 31.25 1.25 -4.72
C TYR A 356 30.41 0.30 -3.88
N ASN A 357 30.95 -0.27 -2.80
CA ASN A 357 30.21 -1.17 -1.91
C ASN A 357 29.04 -0.45 -1.20
N ALA A 358 29.25 0.80 -0.77
CA ALA A 358 28.19 1.63 -0.21
C ALA A 358 27.08 1.95 -1.24
N ALA A 359 27.45 2.19 -2.50
CA ALA A 359 26.49 2.37 -3.60
C ALA A 359 25.77 1.07 -3.97
N LEU A 360 26.47 -0.06 -4.01
CA LEU A 360 25.92 -1.39 -4.26
C LEU A 360 24.88 -1.75 -3.19
N LYS A 361 25.12 -1.40 -1.92
CA LYS A 361 24.14 -1.57 -0.84
C LYS A 361 22.89 -0.72 -1.07
N ILE A 362 23.00 0.52 -1.57
CA ILE A 362 21.84 1.33 -1.97
C ILE A 362 21.07 0.68 -3.14
N TYR A 363 21.78 0.10 -4.11
CA TYR A 363 21.15 -0.62 -5.21
C TYR A 363 20.37 -1.85 -4.70
N ILE A 364 20.98 -2.68 -3.86
CA ILE A 364 20.35 -3.87 -3.26
C ILE A 364 19.14 -3.48 -2.39
N ASP A 365 19.30 -2.48 -1.51
CA ASP A 365 18.28 -2.06 -0.54
C ASP A 365 17.03 -1.43 -1.22
N PHE A 366 17.18 -0.70 -2.34
CA PHE A 366 16.12 0.15 -2.90
C PHE A 366 15.81 -0.01 -4.41
N ILE A 367 16.74 -0.53 -5.22
CA ILE A 367 16.61 -0.48 -6.69
C ILE A 367 16.43 -1.88 -7.30
N SER A 368 17.16 -2.87 -6.81
CA SER A 368 17.16 -4.24 -7.33
C SER A 368 15.75 -4.83 -7.34
N PRO A 369 15.18 -5.19 -8.51
CA PRO A 369 13.88 -5.87 -8.59
C PRO A 369 13.88 -7.28 -7.99
N ARG A 370 15.06 -7.78 -7.61
CA ARG A 370 15.33 -9.15 -7.16
C ARG A 370 15.71 -9.24 -5.69
N ASP A 371 16.09 -8.14 -5.05
CA ASP A 371 16.57 -8.14 -3.66
C ASP A 371 15.90 -7.07 -2.79
N ALA A 372 15.45 -5.94 -3.36
CA ALA A 372 14.80 -4.88 -2.60
C ALA A 372 13.39 -5.32 -2.16
N GLU A 373 13.07 -5.15 -0.88
CA GLU A 373 11.73 -5.43 -0.33
C GLU A 373 10.67 -4.47 -0.89
N PHE A 374 11.07 -3.22 -1.16
CA PHE A 374 10.28 -2.18 -1.83
C PHE A 374 11.10 -1.52 -2.95
N PRO A 375 11.16 -2.12 -4.15
CA PRO A 375 11.92 -1.54 -5.25
C PRO A 375 11.27 -0.24 -5.74
N LEU A 376 12.10 0.81 -5.90
CA LEU A 376 11.68 2.12 -6.36
C LEU A 376 10.97 2.08 -7.72
N ASN A 377 10.01 2.97 -7.90
CA ASN A 377 9.22 3.06 -9.13
C ASN A 377 9.97 3.82 -10.24
N LEU A 378 11.09 3.27 -10.71
CA LEU A 378 11.94 3.83 -11.77
C LEU A 378 11.43 3.46 -13.17
N ALA A 379 11.74 4.30 -14.17
CA ALA A 379 11.49 3.97 -15.56
C ALA A 379 12.45 2.86 -16.04
N SER A 380 12.00 2.00 -16.97
CA SER A 380 12.79 0.84 -17.42
C SER A 380 14.15 1.18 -18.03
N ALA A 381 14.34 2.38 -18.57
CA ALA A 381 15.65 2.87 -19.02
C ALA A 381 16.59 3.11 -17.83
N GLN A 382 16.16 3.93 -16.87
CA GLN A 382 16.92 4.24 -15.64
C GLN A 382 17.26 2.99 -14.82
N LEU A 383 16.34 2.01 -14.79
CA LEU A 383 16.59 0.73 -14.13
C LEU A 383 17.71 -0.05 -14.84
N LYS A 384 17.67 -0.16 -16.17
CA LYS A 384 18.70 -0.86 -16.95
C LYS A 384 20.09 -0.21 -16.83
N ASP A 385 20.15 1.12 -16.78
CA ASP A 385 21.40 1.85 -16.57
C ASP A 385 22.03 1.49 -15.21
N LEU A 386 21.22 1.33 -14.17
CA LEU A 386 21.67 0.93 -12.83
C LEU A 386 21.97 -0.58 -12.73
N GLU A 387 21.18 -1.43 -13.40
CA GLU A 387 21.46 -2.88 -13.55
C GLU A 387 22.83 -3.10 -14.21
N ALA A 388 23.16 -2.34 -15.26
CA ALA A 388 24.45 -2.42 -15.95
C ALA A 388 25.67 -2.08 -15.07
N VAL A 389 25.48 -1.29 -13.99
CA VAL A 389 26.54 -0.90 -13.06
C VAL A 389 26.66 -1.85 -11.86
N PHE A 390 25.54 -2.39 -11.37
CA PHE A 390 25.47 -3.07 -10.07
C PHE A 390 24.96 -4.52 -10.10
N GLU A 391 24.15 -4.95 -11.08
CA GLU A 391 23.46 -6.24 -11.00
C GLU A 391 24.41 -7.44 -10.98
N ALA A 392 25.50 -7.41 -11.76
CA ALA A 392 26.52 -8.46 -11.76
C ALA A 392 27.24 -8.59 -10.39
N SER A 393 27.44 -7.47 -9.69
CA SER A 393 28.02 -7.43 -8.35
C SER A 393 27.00 -7.87 -7.29
N ALA A 394 25.74 -7.43 -7.42
CA ALA A 394 24.64 -7.85 -6.57
C ALA A 394 24.40 -9.37 -6.65
N ARG A 395 24.50 -10.00 -7.83
CA ARG A 395 24.41 -11.47 -7.94
C ARG A 395 25.57 -12.20 -7.26
N LYS A 396 26.77 -11.62 -7.21
CA LYS A 396 27.93 -12.20 -6.51
C LYS A 396 27.83 -12.06 -4.99
N VAL A 397 27.22 -10.98 -4.50
CA VAL A 397 27.00 -10.69 -3.07
C VAL A 397 25.77 -11.44 -2.52
N CYS A 398 24.61 -11.30 -3.17
CA CYS A 398 23.33 -11.84 -2.69
C CYS A 398 22.98 -13.24 -3.23
N GLY A 399 23.68 -13.73 -4.25
CA GLY A 399 23.39 -15.01 -4.88
C GLY A 399 22.08 -15.03 -5.65
N LYS A 400 21.26 -16.07 -5.44
CA LYS A 400 19.95 -16.24 -6.09
C LYS A 400 18.98 -15.13 -5.63
N ALA A 401 18.08 -14.72 -6.52
CA ALA A 401 17.12 -13.64 -6.25
C ALA A 401 16.28 -13.94 -5.00
N ARG A 402 16.25 -13.00 -4.05
CA ARG A 402 15.46 -13.07 -2.81
C ARG A 402 13.97 -12.82 -3.08
N VAL A 403 13.69 -11.91 -4.00
CA VAL A 403 12.35 -11.48 -4.43
C VAL A 403 12.11 -11.93 -5.88
N ASP A 404 10.89 -12.37 -6.18
CA ASP A 404 10.47 -12.72 -7.54
C ASP A 404 10.02 -11.46 -8.28
N PRO A 405 10.68 -11.04 -9.38
CA PRO A 405 10.32 -9.82 -10.10
C PRO A 405 8.90 -9.85 -10.69
N THR A 406 8.31 -11.04 -10.86
CA THR A 406 6.94 -11.22 -11.37
C THR A 406 5.88 -11.09 -10.26
N LEU A 407 6.29 -11.26 -9.00
CA LEU A 407 5.45 -11.16 -7.80
C LEU A 407 6.15 -10.34 -6.69
N PRO A 408 6.40 -9.04 -6.91
CA PRO A 408 6.79 -8.15 -5.82
C PRO A 408 5.71 -8.21 -4.72
N PHE A 409 6.16 -8.20 -3.46
CA PHE A 409 5.34 -8.33 -2.25
C PHE A 409 4.76 -9.74 -1.93
N ALA A 410 5.41 -10.81 -2.38
CA ALA A 410 5.10 -12.16 -1.90
C ALA A 410 5.61 -12.37 -0.46
N PHE A 411 4.68 -12.49 0.50
CA PHE A 411 4.84 -12.23 1.96
C PHE A 411 5.22 -13.43 2.87
N GLU A 412 5.16 -13.24 4.20
CA GLU A 412 4.96 -14.29 5.23
C GLU A 412 3.91 -13.85 6.29
N MET A 413 3.47 -14.75 7.22
CA MET A 413 2.40 -14.46 8.21
C MET A 413 2.78 -14.76 9.67
N PRO A 414 2.35 -13.93 10.65
CA PRO A 414 2.70 -14.04 12.07
C PRO A 414 1.62 -14.77 12.91
N PHE A 415 0.99 -15.81 12.37
CA PHE A 415 0.09 -16.69 13.13
C PHE A 415 0.61 -18.13 13.14
N THR A 416 1.88 -18.29 13.46
CA THR A 416 2.40 -19.50 14.06
C THR A 416 2.29 -19.36 15.57
N PHE A 417 1.89 -20.43 16.28
CA PHE A 417 2.23 -20.54 17.69
C PHE A 417 3.76 -20.60 17.77
N ASP A 418 4.37 -19.58 18.36
CA ASP A 418 5.82 -19.49 18.49
C ASP A 418 6.31 -20.52 19.51
N VAL A 419 6.65 -21.71 18.99
CA VAL A 419 7.65 -22.56 19.63
C VAL A 419 9.01 -22.09 19.13
N PRO A 420 9.99 -21.90 20.03
CA PRO A 420 11.40 -21.65 19.71
C PRO A 420 11.84 -22.07 18.29
N VAL A 421 12.30 -21.17 17.39
CA VAL A 421 12.99 -21.25 16.04
C VAL A 421 14.42 -20.62 15.84
N SER A 422 15.57 -21.32 15.64
CA SER A 422 16.90 -20.68 15.32
C SER A 422 17.62 -21.18 14.07
N ARG A 423 18.67 -20.39 13.76
CA ARG A 423 19.80 -20.57 12.87
C ARG A 423 19.44 -20.67 11.40
N GLU A 424 19.32 -19.48 10.82
CA GLU A 424 20.08 -19.09 9.62
C GLU A 424 20.48 -17.59 9.71
N ASN A 425 20.87 -17.11 10.90
CA ASN A 425 21.43 -15.74 11.04
C ASN A 425 22.83 -15.62 10.41
N ASP A 426 23.59 -16.72 10.39
CA ASP A 426 24.97 -16.72 9.92
C ASP A 426 25.07 -16.39 8.41
N ASP A 427 24.04 -16.69 7.59
CA ASP A 427 24.04 -16.45 6.14
C ASP A 427 23.49 -15.06 5.75
N GLU A 428 22.43 -14.54 6.41
CA GLU A 428 21.93 -13.19 6.10
C GLU A 428 22.88 -12.08 6.56
N GLU A 429 23.53 -12.26 7.72
CA GLU A 429 24.53 -11.34 8.24
C GLU A 429 25.80 -11.38 7.37
N ALA A 430 26.25 -12.58 6.95
CA ALA A 430 27.34 -12.72 6.00
C ALA A 430 27.05 -12.10 4.61
N ILE A 431 25.82 -12.14 4.10
CA ILE A 431 25.47 -11.47 2.83
C ILE A 431 25.44 -9.94 2.97
N LEU A 432 25.03 -9.40 4.13
CA LEU A 432 24.99 -7.96 4.37
C LEU A 432 26.35 -7.34 4.71
N GLU A 433 27.32 -8.16 5.12
CA GLU A 433 28.73 -7.81 5.31
C GLU A 433 29.68 -8.25 4.17
N SER A 434 29.22 -9.05 3.20
CA SER A 434 30.09 -9.50 2.09
C SER A 434 30.45 -8.35 1.15
N ARG A 435 31.60 -7.71 1.44
CA ARG A 435 32.24 -6.69 0.61
C ARG A 435 32.53 -7.29 -0.78
N TYR A 436 31.97 -6.67 -1.82
CA TYR A 436 32.32 -6.99 -3.19
C TYR A 436 33.77 -6.57 -3.47
N THR A 437 34.61 -7.54 -3.84
CA THR A 437 36.05 -7.40 -4.11
C THR A 437 36.42 -7.55 -5.59
N GLY A 438 35.43 -7.71 -6.48
CA GLY A 438 35.67 -7.85 -7.92
C GLY A 438 35.80 -6.52 -8.67
N ASP A 439 35.91 -6.61 -10.00
CA ASP A 439 36.04 -5.44 -10.87
C ASP A 439 34.87 -4.45 -10.71
N ILE A 440 35.21 -3.17 -10.59
CA ILE A 440 34.27 -2.05 -10.49
C ILE A 440 33.93 -1.57 -11.92
N SER A 441 32.63 -1.40 -12.22
CA SER A 441 32.20 -0.89 -13.53
C SER A 441 32.80 0.48 -13.84
N ARG A 442 33.26 0.67 -15.09
CA ARG A 442 33.81 1.95 -15.58
C ARG A 442 32.76 3.07 -15.59
N GLN A 443 31.48 2.73 -15.62
CA GLN A 443 30.36 3.67 -15.56
C GLN A 443 30.09 4.19 -14.13
N PHE A 444 30.77 3.66 -13.11
CA PHE A 444 30.59 4.07 -11.73
C PHE A 444 31.28 5.41 -11.41
N GLY A 445 30.50 6.34 -10.85
CA GLY A 445 30.99 7.63 -10.32
C GLY A 445 29.94 8.32 -9.45
N ILE A 446 30.29 9.49 -8.92
CA ILE A 446 29.48 10.27 -7.97
C ILE A 446 28.05 10.60 -8.47
N ASN A 447 27.83 10.65 -9.78
CA ASN A 447 26.55 10.98 -10.40
C ASN A 447 25.69 9.76 -10.80
N VAL A 448 26.11 8.53 -10.44
CA VAL A 448 25.44 7.28 -10.86
C VAL A 448 23.95 7.22 -10.47
N PHE A 449 23.56 7.87 -9.38
CA PHE A 449 22.17 7.90 -8.91
C PHE A 449 21.38 9.16 -9.33
N ASP A 450 21.95 10.09 -10.10
CA ASP A 450 21.36 11.44 -10.26
C ASP A 450 20.01 11.43 -10.97
N GLN A 451 19.86 10.62 -12.01
CA GLN A 451 18.59 10.47 -12.71
C GLN A 451 17.51 9.87 -11.80
N ALA A 452 17.85 8.82 -11.05
CA ALA A 452 16.95 8.18 -10.10
C ALA A 452 16.59 9.11 -8.93
N LEU A 453 17.56 9.86 -8.40
CA LEU A 453 17.36 10.84 -7.34
C LEU A 453 16.43 11.97 -7.78
N ASN A 454 16.61 12.52 -8.98
CA ASN A 454 15.73 13.56 -9.52
C ASN A 454 14.31 13.03 -9.76
N HIS A 455 14.19 11.82 -10.33
CA HIS A 455 12.89 11.15 -10.53
C HIS A 455 12.16 10.88 -9.21
N VAL A 456 12.84 10.33 -8.20
CA VAL A 456 12.25 10.03 -6.88
C VAL A 456 11.88 11.32 -6.13
N LYS A 457 12.69 12.40 -6.23
CA LYS A 457 12.29 13.71 -5.68
C LYS A 457 10.99 14.23 -6.33
N ASN A 458 10.86 14.13 -7.65
CA ASN A 458 9.64 14.55 -8.37
C ASN A 458 8.44 13.68 -8.00
N LEU A 459 8.64 12.37 -7.80
CA LEU A 459 7.60 11.44 -7.31
C LEU A 459 7.13 11.82 -5.89
N VAL A 460 8.06 12.12 -4.98
CA VAL A 460 7.77 12.58 -3.61
C VAL A 460 7.06 13.93 -3.61
N LEU A 461 7.54 14.90 -4.40
CA LEU A 461 6.96 16.24 -4.54
C LEU A 461 5.50 16.19 -4.99
N THR A 462 5.19 15.31 -5.95
CA THR A 462 3.84 15.19 -6.52
C THR A 462 2.89 14.34 -5.68
N ASN A 463 3.36 13.33 -4.95
CA ASN A 463 2.49 12.36 -4.25
C ASN A 463 2.50 12.48 -2.73
N THR A 464 3.68 12.47 -2.09
CA THR A 464 3.83 12.31 -0.63
C THR A 464 3.88 13.67 0.08
N TRP A 465 4.68 14.58 -0.45
CA TRP A 465 4.86 15.93 0.05
C TRP A 465 3.55 16.74 0.22
N PRO A 466 2.58 16.71 -0.72
CA PRO A 466 1.33 17.47 -0.57
C PRO A 466 0.45 16.92 0.55
N LYS A 467 0.50 15.60 0.78
CA LYS A 467 -0.21 14.93 1.87
C LYS A 467 0.43 15.29 3.23
N PHE A 468 1.75 15.33 3.29
CA PHE A 468 2.52 15.74 4.47
C PHE A 468 2.23 17.19 4.86
N VAL A 469 2.33 18.13 3.92
CA VAL A 469 2.00 19.55 4.13
C VAL A 469 0.55 19.71 4.61
N LYS A 470 -0.40 18.96 4.02
CA LYS A 470 -1.80 18.97 4.45
C LYS A 470 -1.97 18.45 5.89
N GLU A 471 -1.28 17.38 6.27
CA GLU A 471 -1.35 16.82 7.62
C GLU A 471 -0.73 17.76 8.66
N ILE A 472 0.41 18.40 8.38
CA ILE A 472 0.99 19.43 9.25
C ILE A 472 0.02 20.59 9.45
N ARG A 473 -0.58 21.10 8.35
CA ARG A 473 -1.56 22.19 8.42
C ARG A 473 -2.79 21.80 9.26
N ARG A 474 -3.30 20.57 9.09
CA ARG A 474 -4.44 20.04 9.86
C ARG A 474 -4.13 19.90 11.35
N ARG A 475 -2.92 19.44 11.72
CA ARG A 475 -2.50 19.38 13.13
C ARG A 475 -2.39 20.78 13.72
N ARG A 476 -1.75 21.72 13.02
CA ARG A 476 -1.63 23.11 13.47
C ARG A 476 -2.98 23.81 13.69
N SER A 477 -4.00 23.57 12.86
CA SER A 477 -5.33 24.16 13.09
C SER A 477 -6.03 23.55 14.32
N ILE A 478 -5.92 22.24 14.52
CA ILE A 478 -6.46 21.57 15.72
C ILE A 478 -5.74 22.05 16.98
N ASP A 479 -4.42 22.27 16.91
CA ASP A 479 -3.62 22.78 18.02
C ASP A 479 -3.90 24.27 18.27
N SER A 480 -4.20 25.09 17.26
CA SER A 480 -4.63 26.49 17.49
C SER A 480 -6.00 26.54 18.16
N ASP A 481 -6.96 25.74 17.71
CA ASP A 481 -8.30 25.67 18.29
C ASP A 481 -8.26 25.13 19.73
N ARG A 482 -7.35 24.19 20.03
CA ARG A 482 -7.08 23.73 21.40
C ARG A 482 -6.27 24.72 22.24
N SER A 483 -5.39 25.53 21.66
CA SER A 483 -4.57 26.48 22.44
C SER A 483 -5.38 27.62 23.07
N GLY A 484 -6.63 27.84 22.63
CA GLY A 484 -7.60 28.67 23.33
C GLY A 484 -8.20 28.03 24.59
N MET A 485 -7.91 26.75 24.87
CA MET A 485 -8.50 25.97 25.95
C MET A 485 -7.49 24.95 26.53
N THR A 486 -6.84 25.39 27.61
CA THR A 486 -5.87 24.69 28.49
C THR A 486 -4.45 24.39 27.98
N ASP A 487 -3.49 24.90 28.75
CA ASP A 487 -2.06 24.56 28.72
C ASP A 487 -1.81 23.37 29.67
N SER A 488 -1.46 22.21 29.14
CA SER A 488 -0.78 21.13 29.89
C SER A 488 -0.23 20.05 28.96
N SER A 489 0.88 19.46 29.39
CA SER A 489 1.82 18.69 28.58
C SER A 489 1.45 17.21 28.40
N ALA A 490 1.65 16.72 27.17
CA ALA A 490 1.87 15.30 26.89
C ALA A 490 2.98 15.17 25.84
N GLU A 491 4.13 14.62 26.23
CA GLU A 491 5.26 14.43 25.31
C GLU A 491 5.01 13.24 24.36
N THR A 492 5.01 13.50 23.06
CA THR A 492 5.10 12.51 21.99
C THR A 492 5.69 13.21 20.76
N ALA A 493 5.96 12.50 19.65
CA ALA A 493 6.55 13.03 18.41
C ALA A 493 5.99 14.38 17.90
N VAL A 494 4.74 14.70 18.26
CA VAL A 494 4.12 16.04 18.16
C VAL A 494 5.06 17.17 18.59
N SER A 495 5.74 17.09 19.74
CA SER A 495 6.62 18.17 20.23
C SER A 495 7.85 18.38 19.35
N ARG A 496 8.39 17.31 18.75
CA ARG A 496 9.51 17.36 17.81
C ARG A 496 9.09 17.99 16.49
N VAL A 497 7.93 17.62 15.94
CA VAL A 497 7.37 18.24 14.73
C VAL A 497 7.04 19.72 14.97
N THR A 498 6.48 20.07 16.12
CA THR A 498 6.18 21.47 16.45
C THR A 498 7.45 22.31 16.69
N ARG A 499 8.53 21.74 17.22
CA ARG A 499 9.85 22.41 17.27
C ARG A 499 10.50 22.54 15.89
N PHE A 500 10.47 21.49 15.08
CA PHE A 500 10.97 21.51 13.69
C PHE A 500 10.22 22.54 12.83
N VAL A 501 8.91 22.61 12.96
CA VAL A 501 8.09 23.62 12.28
C VAL A 501 8.30 25.02 12.89
N LYS A 502 8.80 25.13 14.14
CA LYS A 502 9.32 26.36 14.76
C LYS A 502 10.80 26.67 14.44
N SER A 503 11.50 25.84 13.67
CA SER A 503 12.85 26.12 13.14
C SER A 503 12.87 26.29 11.61
N LEU A 504 11.77 25.90 10.95
CA LEU A 504 11.39 26.35 9.61
C LEU A 504 10.74 27.74 9.62
N THR A 505 10.40 28.25 10.81
CA THR A 505 10.08 29.66 11.12
C THR A 505 11.33 30.39 11.56
#